data_AF-A0A7K3Y637-F1
#
_entry.id   AF-A0A7K3Y637-F1
#
_cell.length_a   1.000
_cell.length_b   1.000
_cell.length_c   1.000
_cell.angle_alpha   90.00
_cell.angle_beta   90.00
_cell.angle_gamma   90.00
#
_symmetry.space_group_name_H-M   'P 1'
#
loop_
_entity.id
_entity.type
_entity.pdbx_description
1 polymer ?
#
loop_
_entity_poly.entity_id
_entity_poly.type
_entity_poly.pdbx_seq_one_letter_code
_entity_poly.pdbx_strand_id
1 'polypeptide(L)'
;MTAILVFMPEDGLYTVPIIANKTIVVAAHDSPEEMKALATHVCDGTADQVEIQRALDALSQTGGTVTLTGGTFHISDYLFVPGNVVFEGQGSDVTRLEWSSGFMRCDEDHIELRDFTTTGTGAIWLRGISHVKVHNVVATVDASLYGAAFTLWVRDSIMEDIEFLNCKAIDCGRHGWMNDGMGSPKLIRNIRYIDCEAINCGRYSRFDHWTTGFDIAENSDIEDCEIIRCYAEGNWESGFHFEGAPSKKRVVLRDCVSKNNGQKPDDYYNDNTATHGCLFGAGFWLHGDVTLINCTAGSNWRYGYAVWSPSTDIDPVDPGTGYQFDYVDTIGTSSEAAYREYLDPGYQVQGGMIALCDCMSGGNGDAELPPMDSNTYLSRCIDDGSAIGFGLFRAHDAYLEDCASLNAGAYAIYAHEVSGITVENLHMVNPTGVNGNGTFLGTIAQPVINSQFNIIGQIGADVRAIYGEGGQDLTFTGVIRTDHPEPVIIRGGSDIDTSGLEILAGSEQGC
;
A
#
# COMPACT_ATOMS: atom_id res chain seq x y z
N MET A 1 -0.45 -28.56 69.61
CA MET A 1 -0.03 -27.16 69.82
C MET A 1 1.48 -27.16 69.59
N THR A 2 1.88 -26.96 68.34
CA THR A 2 3.26 -27.14 67.88
C THR A 2 3.65 -25.82 67.26
N ALA A 3 4.43 -25.02 67.98
CA ALA A 3 4.89 -23.71 67.51
C ALA A 3 6.08 -23.93 66.58
N ILE A 4 5.89 -23.63 65.30
CA ILE A 4 6.95 -23.58 64.29
C ILE A 4 7.64 -22.22 64.45
N LEU A 5 8.94 -22.25 64.74
CA LEU A 5 9.81 -21.08 64.78
C LEU A 5 10.08 -20.65 63.33
N VAL A 6 9.58 -19.48 62.91
CA VAL A 6 9.94 -18.87 61.62
C VAL A 6 11.08 -17.90 61.86
N PHE A 7 12.24 -18.20 61.27
CA PHE A 7 13.35 -17.26 61.11
C PHE A 7 12.95 -16.22 60.05
N MET A 8 12.91 -14.94 60.41
CA MET A 8 12.85 -13.84 59.44
C MET A 8 14.28 -13.32 59.22
N PRO A 9 14.85 -13.37 58.00
CA PRO A 9 16.08 -12.66 57.71
C PRO A 9 15.79 -11.16 57.55
N GLU A 10 16.75 -10.34 57.97
CA GLU A 10 16.71 -8.88 57.95
C GLU A 10 16.44 -8.30 56.55
N ASP A 11 15.67 -7.21 56.52
CA ASP A 11 15.35 -6.40 55.35
C ASP A 11 16.64 -5.83 54.71
N GLY A 12 17.19 -6.56 53.74
CA GLY A 12 18.14 -6.01 52.79
C GLY A 12 17.43 -4.96 51.95
N LEU A 13 17.87 -3.70 52.08
CA LEU A 13 17.51 -2.62 51.17
C LEU A 13 17.93 -3.03 49.75
N TYR A 14 17.00 -3.59 48.97
CA TYR A 14 17.17 -3.71 47.52
C TYR A 14 17.06 -2.30 46.94
N THR A 15 18.20 -1.61 46.85
CA THR A 15 18.32 -0.50 45.92
C THR A 15 18.19 -1.09 44.53
N VAL A 16 17.01 -0.98 43.93
CA VAL A 16 16.89 -1.09 42.48
C VAL A 16 17.87 -0.06 41.92
N PRO A 17 18.89 -0.46 41.14
CA PRO A 17 19.77 0.51 40.52
C PRO A 17 18.87 1.35 39.60
N ILE A 18 18.67 2.61 39.98
CA ILE A 18 18.21 3.61 39.02
C ILE A 18 19.34 3.67 38.00
N ILE A 19 19.15 3.02 36.84
CA ILE A 19 20.04 3.24 35.71
C ILE A 19 19.86 4.71 35.37
N ALA A 20 20.83 5.53 35.77
CA ALA A 20 20.92 6.87 35.24
C ALA A 20 21.15 6.71 33.74
N ASN A 21 20.14 7.06 32.91
CA ASN A 21 20.25 6.99 31.46
C ASN A 21 21.43 7.87 31.01
N LYS A 22 22.56 7.22 30.72
CA LYS A 22 23.78 7.88 30.27
C LYS A 22 23.46 8.57 28.95
N THR A 23 23.57 9.89 28.94
CA THR A 23 23.39 10.71 27.73
C THR A 23 24.76 11.14 27.23
N ILE A 24 25.05 10.89 25.96
CA ILE A 24 26.26 11.35 25.28
C ILE A 24 25.84 12.33 24.19
N VAL A 25 26.31 13.56 24.28
CA VAL A 25 26.00 14.61 23.29
C VAL A 25 27.13 14.67 22.26
N VAL A 26 26.77 14.63 20.97
CA VAL A 26 27.70 14.78 19.85
C VAL A 26 27.32 16.03 19.08
N ALA A 27 28.23 16.99 18.99
CA ALA A 27 28.01 18.23 18.25
C ALA A 27 28.57 18.15 16.83
N ALA A 28 27.81 18.64 15.86
CA ALA A 28 28.30 18.83 14.50
C ALA A 28 29.37 19.94 14.46
N HIS A 29 30.19 19.93 13.40
CA HIS A 29 31.24 20.93 13.22
C HIS A 29 30.68 22.35 13.02
N ASP A 30 29.45 22.46 12.49
CA ASP A 30 28.72 23.70 12.20
C ASP A 30 27.72 24.08 13.30
N SER A 31 27.65 23.31 14.40
CA SER A 31 26.80 23.64 15.55
C SER A 31 27.23 24.95 16.24
N PRO A 32 26.29 25.63 16.94
CA PRO A 32 26.62 26.78 17.78
C PRO A 32 27.69 26.45 18.83
N GLU A 33 28.56 27.42 19.14
CA GLU A 33 29.67 27.23 20.08
C GLU A 33 29.18 26.85 21.49
N GLU A 34 28.02 27.37 21.93
CA GLU A 34 27.42 26.93 23.19
C GLU A 34 27.08 25.43 23.21
N MET A 35 26.68 24.85 22.07
CA MET A 35 26.34 23.44 21.96
C MET A 35 27.62 22.59 21.90
N LYS A 36 28.64 23.03 21.15
CA LYS A 36 29.95 22.37 21.13
C LYS A 36 30.62 22.32 22.50
N ALA A 37 30.49 23.39 23.29
CA ALA A 37 31.05 23.45 24.64
C ALA A 37 30.40 22.47 25.63
N LEU A 38 29.15 22.05 25.36
CA LEU A 38 28.41 21.07 26.16
C LEU A 38 28.56 19.63 25.66
N ALA A 39 29.07 19.46 24.44
CA ALA A 39 29.15 18.16 23.79
C ALA A 39 30.29 17.30 24.37
N THR A 40 30.04 16.00 24.44
CA THR A 40 31.08 15.00 24.80
C THR A 40 32.03 14.78 23.63
N HIS A 41 31.51 14.83 22.41
CA HIS A 41 32.26 14.76 21.17
C HIS A 41 31.89 15.93 20.27
N VAL A 42 32.88 16.52 19.60
CA VAL A 42 32.68 17.55 18.59
C VAL A 42 33.25 17.00 17.29
N CYS A 43 32.39 16.86 16.30
CA CYS A 43 32.72 16.45 14.94
C CYS A 43 33.57 17.52 14.24
N ASP A 44 34.43 17.08 13.32
CA ASP A 44 35.30 17.97 12.54
C ASP A 44 34.73 18.33 11.16
N GLY A 45 33.61 17.70 10.77
CA GLY A 45 32.90 17.94 9.53
C GLY A 45 33.38 17.02 8.41
N THR A 46 34.11 15.95 8.73
CA THR A 46 34.55 14.95 7.77
C THR A 46 34.54 13.58 8.41
N ALA A 47 33.79 12.64 7.81
CA ALA A 47 33.68 11.29 8.35
C ALA A 47 33.20 11.26 9.81
N ASP A 48 32.19 12.07 10.10
CA ASP A 48 31.63 12.30 11.44
C ASP A 48 31.03 11.03 12.06
N GLN A 49 30.81 9.97 11.27
CA GLN A 49 30.45 8.66 11.80
C GLN A 49 31.48 8.11 12.78
N VAL A 50 32.74 8.55 12.72
CA VAL A 50 33.76 8.08 13.67
C VAL A 50 33.43 8.58 15.09
N GLU A 51 33.10 9.86 15.26
CA GLU A 51 32.72 10.46 16.54
C GLU A 51 31.37 9.91 17.03
N ILE A 52 30.40 9.79 16.12
CA ILE A 52 29.09 9.25 16.44
C ILE A 52 29.19 7.77 16.86
N GLN A 53 29.97 6.96 16.14
CA GLN A 53 30.15 5.55 16.48
C GLN A 53 30.85 5.39 17.84
N ARG A 54 31.85 6.23 18.17
CA ARG A 54 32.44 6.23 19.52
C ARG A 54 31.41 6.50 20.61
N ALA A 55 30.45 7.39 20.37
CA ALA A 55 29.36 7.66 21.30
C ALA A 55 28.43 6.44 21.45
N LEU A 56 28.03 5.81 20.34
CA LEU A 56 27.19 4.61 20.34
C LEU A 56 27.89 3.42 21.02
N ASP A 57 29.15 3.15 20.68
CA ASP A 57 29.95 2.07 21.25
C ASP A 57 30.08 2.19 22.78
N ALA A 58 30.16 3.43 23.28
CA ALA A 58 30.22 3.71 24.71
C ALA A 58 28.91 3.40 25.47
N LEU A 59 27.82 3.08 24.77
CA LEU A 59 26.53 2.66 25.33
C LEU A 59 26.19 1.18 25.06
N SER A 60 26.96 0.48 24.21
CA SER A 60 26.67 -0.90 23.76
C SER A 60 26.38 -1.93 24.86
N GLN A 61 26.89 -1.72 26.08
CA GLN A 61 26.68 -2.63 27.22
C GLN A 61 25.70 -2.11 28.27
N THR A 62 25.41 -0.81 28.27
CA THR A 62 24.63 -0.16 29.34
C THR A 62 23.31 0.42 28.87
N GLY A 63 23.12 0.54 27.56
CA GLY A 63 22.08 1.38 26.97
C GLY A 63 22.30 2.87 27.29
N GLY A 64 21.36 3.69 26.85
CA GLY A 64 21.34 5.13 27.10
C GLY A 64 20.87 5.94 25.90
N THR A 65 21.33 7.19 25.83
CA THR A 65 20.93 8.13 24.77
C THR A 65 22.16 8.73 24.10
N VAL A 66 22.20 8.73 22.78
CA VAL A 66 23.07 9.59 21.99
C VAL A 66 22.22 10.72 21.43
N THR A 67 22.54 11.96 21.81
CA THR A 67 21.87 13.16 21.31
C THR A 67 22.80 13.90 20.35
N LEU A 68 22.40 13.98 19.09
CA LEU A 68 23.03 14.82 18.09
C LEU A 68 22.49 16.24 18.21
N THR A 69 23.36 17.25 18.16
CA THR A 69 22.92 18.65 18.15
C THR A 69 22.38 19.05 16.78
N GLY A 70 21.83 20.26 16.68
CA GLY A 70 21.55 20.88 15.39
C GLY A 70 22.82 21.16 14.60
N GLY A 71 22.77 20.90 13.30
CA GLY A 71 23.91 20.98 12.39
C GLY A 71 23.96 19.82 11.40
N THR A 72 25.04 19.78 10.61
CA THR A 72 25.26 18.83 9.53
C THR A 72 26.37 17.86 9.89
N PHE A 73 26.04 16.57 9.89
CA PHE A 73 26.97 15.46 10.10
C PHE A 73 27.28 14.79 8.76
N HIS A 74 28.55 14.82 8.35
CA HIS A 74 29.00 14.26 7.08
C HIS A 74 29.49 12.82 7.28
N ILE A 75 28.74 11.85 6.75
CA ILE A 75 28.96 10.42 6.97
C ILE A 75 29.44 9.75 5.69
N SER A 76 30.52 8.96 5.79
CA SER A 76 31.12 8.28 4.64
C SER A 76 31.20 6.76 4.77
N ASP A 77 30.54 6.18 5.78
CA ASP A 77 30.53 4.74 6.07
C ASP A 77 29.25 4.35 6.83
N TYR A 78 29.11 3.08 7.19
CA TYR A 78 28.02 2.58 8.03
C TYR A 78 28.01 3.20 9.42
N LEU A 79 26.81 3.37 9.98
CA LEU A 79 26.59 3.66 11.40
C LEU A 79 25.86 2.48 12.05
N PHE A 80 26.46 1.88 13.08
CA PHE A 80 25.92 0.72 13.77
C PHE A 80 25.26 1.16 15.08
N VAL A 81 23.94 1.02 15.16
CA VAL A 81 23.16 1.36 16.36
C VAL A 81 23.05 0.11 17.24
N PRO A 82 23.62 0.11 18.47
CA PRO A 82 23.51 -1.00 19.39
C PRO A 82 22.14 -1.00 20.09
N GLY A 83 21.81 -2.11 20.75
CA GLY A 83 20.52 -2.27 21.42
C GLY A 83 20.39 -1.40 22.68
N ASN A 84 19.16 -1.20 23.14
CA ASN A 84 18.84 -0.40 24.34
C ASN A 84 19.28 1.08 24.23
N VAL A 85 19.31 1.63 23.01
CA VAL A 85 19.76 3.00 22.74
C VAL A 85 18.65 3.86 22.13
N VAL A 86 18.55 5.08 22.64
CA VAL A 86 17.88 6.19 21.95
C VAL A 86 18.93 6.97 21.15
N PHE A 87 18.76 7.03 19.83
CA PHE A 87 19.55 7.85 18.93
C PHE A 87 18.68 9.00 18.41
N GLU A 88 18.94 10.21 18.90
CA GLU A 88 18.07 11.35 18.67
C GLU A 88 18.82 12.56 18.12
N GLY A 89 18.15 13.34 17.27
CA GLY A 89 18.54 14.70 16.92
C GLY A 89 17.71 15.74 17.69
N GLN A 90 17.74 16.98 17.20
CA GLN A 90 16.97 18.11 17.76
C GLN A 90 15.79 18.53 16.88
N GLY A 91 15.43 17.71 15.90
CA GLY A 91 14.35 17.91 14.95
C GLY A 91 14.79 17.61 13.52
N SER A 92 13.88 17.10 12.69
CA SER A 92 14.18 16.78 11.28
C SER A 92 14.68 17.98 10.48
N ASP A 93 14.23 19.20 10.80
CA ASP A 93 14.67 20.43 10.14
C ASP A 93 15.97 21.01 10.73
N VAL A 94 16.53 20.37 11.77
CA VAL A 94 17.60 20.93 12.61
C VAL A 94 18.85 20.04 12.61
N THR A 95 18.67 18.74 12.75
CA THR A 95 19.76 17.75 12.75
C THR A 95 19.75 16.99 11.44
N ARG A 96 20.84 17.12 10.67
CA ARG A 96 20.96 16.52 9.34
C ARG A 96 22.16 15.59 9.25
N LEU A 97 21.93 14.37 8.82
CA LEU A 97 22.96 13.39 8.56
C LEU A 97 23.04 13.18 7.04
N GLU A 98 24.22 13.42 6.46
CA GLU A 98 24.45 13.35 5.01
C GLU A 98 25.40 12.21 4.69
N TRP A 99 24.91 11.16 4.03
CA TRP A 99 25.73 10.01 3.66
C TRP A 99 26.27 10.13 2.24
N SER A 100 27.58 9.99 2.10
CA SER A 100 28.22 9.75 0.79
C SER A 100 28.42 8.26 0.48
N SER A 101 28.33 7.40 1.49
CA SER A 101 28.46 5.94 1.41
C SER A 101 27.95 5.31 2.71
N GLY A 102 27.57 4.03 2.66
CA GLY A 102 27.03 3.30 3.82
C GLY A 102 25.59 3.69 4.15
N PHE A 103 25.09 3.21 5.27
CA PHE A 103 23.74 3.49 5.77
C PHE A 103 23.63 3.20 7.27
N MET A 104 22.51 3.58 7.88
CA MET A 104 22.25 3.26 9.28
C MET A 104 21.82 1.81 9.41
N ARG A 105 22.54 1.05 10.23
CA ARG A 105 22.38 -0.40 10.39
C ARG A 105 22.03 -0.71 11.85
N CYS A 106 20.83 -1.23 12.03
CA CYS A 106 20.27 -1.59 13.33
C CYS A 106 20.09 -3.11 13.40
N ASP A 107 20.91 -3.76 14.21
CA ASP A 107 20.98 -5.23 14.33
C ASP A 107 20.66 -5.73 15.75
N GLU A 108 20.35 -4.83 16.68
CA GLU A 108 19.99 -5.15 18.07
C GLU A 108 18.68 -4.47 18.50
N ASP A 109 17.96 -5.12 19.43
CA ASP A 109 16.60 -4.76 19.86
C ASP A 109 16.55 -3.52 20.79
N HIS A 110 15.32 -3.05 21.06
CA HIS A 110 15.02 -2.00 22.04
C HIS A 110 15.69 -0.66 21.69
N ILE A 111 15.49 -0.19 20.47
CA ILE A 111 16.05 1.08 20.00
C ILE A 111 14.95 2.10 19.69
N GLU A 112 15.30 3.37 19.85
CA GLU A 112 14.49 4.50 19.39
C GLU A 112 15.34 5.40 18.52
N LEU A 113 14.90 5.67 17.29
CA LEU A 113 15.51 6.62 16.36
C LEU A 113 14.57 7.81 16.23
N ARG A 114 15.03 9.05 16.47
CA ARG A 114 14.12 10.19 16.33
C ARG A 114 14.73 11.54 15.98
N ASP A 115 13.89 12.39 15.40
CA ASP A 115 14.12 13.84 15.29
C ASP A 115 15.35 14.23 14.46
N PHE A 116 15.54 13.63 13.28
CA PHE A 116 16.62 13.98 12.35
C PHE A 116 16.22 13.76 10.88
N THR A 117 16.98 14.37 9.96
CA THR A 117 16.91 14.08 8.53
C THR A 117 18.12 13.25 8.08
N THR A 118 17.88 12.27 7.20
CA THR A 118 18.91 11.47 6.53
C THR A 118 18.88 11.66 5.00
N THR A 119 20.05 11.76 4.37
CA THR A 119 20.17 11.96 2.92
C THR A 119 21.30 11.15 2.27
N GLY A 120 21.31 11.08 0.94
CA GLY A 120 22.34 10.38 0.17
C GLY A 120 22.15 8.87 0.26
N THR A 121 23.17 8.09 0.60
CA THR A 121 22.99 6.62 0.73
C THR A 121 22.28 6.19 2.02
N GLY A 122 21.96 7.13 2.91
CA GLY A 122 21.58 6.98 4.31
C GLY A 122 20.21 6.34 4.61
N ALA A 123 19.92 5.18 4.02
CA ALA A 123 18.75 4.38 4.40
C ALA A 123 18.83 3.92 5.88
N ILE A 124 17.68 3.60 6.47
CA ILE A 124 17.58 2.98 7.79
C ILE A 124 17.22 1.51 7.61
N TRP A 125 18.10 0.64 8.06
CA TRP A 125 17.93 -0.82 7.98
C TRP A 125 17.72 -1.42 9.36
N LEU A 126 16.51 -1.91 9.63
CA LEU A 126 16.17 -2.69 10.83
C LEU A 126 16.22 -4.18 10.46
N ARG A 127 17.17 -4.94 11.02
CA ARG A 127 17.51 -6.27 10.47
C ARG A 127 17.44 -7.37 11.52
N GLY A 128 16.36 -8.14 11.48
CA GLY A 128 16.13 -9.24 12.43
C GLY A 128 15.94 -8.76 13.87
N ILE A 129 15.45 -7.54 14.07
CA ILE A 129 15.27 -6.91 15.39
C ILE A 129 13.79 -6.67 15.75
N SER A 130 13.53 -6.52 17.04
CA SER A 130 12.22 -6.24 17.65
C SER A 130 12.30 -5.06 18.63
N HIS A 131 11.14 -4.54 19.04
CA HIS A 131 11.01 -3.43 19.98
C HIS A 131 11.69 -2.15 19.47
N VAL A 132 11.21 -1.65 18.33
CA VAL A 132 11.80 -0.50 17.64
C VAL A 132 10.81 0.64 17.50
N LYS A 133 11.29 1.86 17.73
CA LYS A 133 10.55 3.09 17.45
C LYS A 133 11.37 3.97 16.51
N VAL A 134 10.74 4.46 15.45
CA VAL A 134 11.34 5.44 14.52
C VAL A 134 10.38 6.61 14.39
N HIS A 135 10.72 7.75 14.96
CA HIS A 135 9.80 8.88 15.10
C HIS A 135 10.36 10.17 14.49
N ASN A 136 9.55 10.92 13.75
CA ASN A 136 9.95 12.23 13.21
C ASN A 136 11.25 12.20 12.38
N VAL A 137 11.42 11.16 11.56
CA VAL A 137 12.59 11.02 10.68
C VAL A 137 12.19 11.32 9.24
N VAL A 138 12.95 12.19 8.57
CA VAL A 138 12.80 12.48 7.13
C VAL A 138 13.96 11.85 6.38
N ALA A 139 13.69 11.13 5.30
CA ALA A 139 14.68 10.46 4.49
C ALA A 139 14.57 10.89 3.01
N THR A 140 15.70 11.27 2.42
CA THR A 140 15.87 11.47 0.96
C THR A 140 17.07 10.65 0.52
N VAL A 141 16.83 9.37 0.24
CA VAL A 141 17.90 8.43 -0.14
C VAL A 141 18.10 8.40 -1.64
N ASP A 142 19.33 8.17 -2.10
CA ASP A 142 19.64 8.08 -3.52
C ASP A 142 19.29 6.70 -4.13
N ALA A 143 19.55 6.53 -5.42
CA ALA A 143 19.28 5.29 -6.15
C ALA A 143 20.45 4.29 -6.18
N SER A 144 21.50 4.48 -5.37
CA SER A 144 22.78 3.76 -5.56
C SER A 144 22.82 2.34 -4.98
N LEU A 145 21.90 2.00 -4.07
CA LEU A 145 21.85 0.68 -3.40
C LEU A 145 20.41 0.16 -3.38
N TYR A 146 20.28 -1.15 -3.18
CA TYR A 146 18.99 -1.82 -2.99
C TYR A 146 18.29 -1.40 -1.69
N GLY A 147 16.99 -1.67 -1.60
CA GLY A 147 16.14 -1.50 -0.44
C GLY A 147 15.32 -0.21 -0.47
N ALA A 148 14.73 0.15 0.67
CA ALA A 148 13.95 1.37 0.85
C ALA A 148 14.68 2.42 1.69
N ALA A 149 14.10 3.62 1.78
CA ALA A 149 14.51 4.61 2.78
C ALA A 149 14.36 4.06 4.21
N PHE A 150 13.27 3.35 4.48
CA PHE A 150 13.03 2.59 5.71
C PHE A 150 12.81 1.11 5.38
N THR A 151 13.79 0.27 5.72
CA THR A 151 13.77 -1.16 5.40
C THR A 151 13.65 -2.00 6.67
N LEU A 152 12.60 -2.84 6.73
CA LEU A 152 12.53 -3.97 7.64
C LEU A 152 13.02 -5.22 6.90
N TRP A 153 14.01 -5.91 7.45
CA TRP A 153 14.55 -7.12 6.83
C TRP A 153 14.65 -8.26 7.84
N VAL A 154 13.80 -9.28 7.69
CA VAL A 154 13.76 -10.45 8.57
C VAL A 154 14.45 -11.66 7.96
N ARG A 155 15.22 -12.41 8.74
CA ARG A 155 15.83 -13.67 8.28
C ARG A 155 15.78 -14.76 9.33
N ASP A 156 15.22 -15.91 8.95
CA ASP A 156 15.16 -17.13 9.79
C ASP A 156 14.67 -16.82 11.23
N SER A 157 13.73 -15.88 11.34
CA SER A 157 13.32 -15.26 12.59
C SER A 157 11.94 -14.59 12.47
N ILE A 158 11.54 -13.96 13.56
CA ILE A 158 10.37 -13.10 13.68
C ILE A 158 10.85 -11.72 14.14
N MET A 159 10.38 -10.68 13.47
CA MET A 159 10.52 -9.28 13.92
C MET A 159 9.18 -8.81 14.45
N GLU A 160 9.16 -8.18 15.63
CA GLU A 160 7.91 -7.70 16.22
C GLU A 160 8.00 -6.41 17.04
N ASP A 161 6.85 -5.77 17.24
CA ASP A 161 6.71 -4.52 18.01
C ASP A 161 7.57 -3.39 17.43
N ILE A 162 7.21 -2.98 16.22
CA ILE A 162 7.90 -1.96 15.44
C ILE A 162 6.93 -0.83 15.13
N GLU A 163 7.33 0.41 15.41
CA GLU A 163 6.51 1.60 15.21
C GLU A 163 7.28 2.65 14.41
N PHE A 164 6.66 3.10 13.31
CA PHE A 164 7.03 4.32 12.61
C PHE A 164 5.97 5.37 12.88
N LEU A 165 6.38 6.54 13.38
CA LEU A 165 5.49 7.66 13.65
C LEU A 165 6.01 8.92 12.99
N ASN A 166 5.18 9.58 12.18
CA ASN A 166 5.52 10.85 11.53
C ASN A 166 6.85 10.79 10.76
N CYS A 167 7.09 9.68 10.06
CA CYS A 167 8.28 9.48 9.24
C CYS A 167 7.99 9.74 7.77
N LYS A 168 8.95 10.30 7.04
CA LYS A 168 8.76 10.71 5.65
C LYS A 168 9.87 10.17 4.77
N ALA A 169 9.51 9.56 3.65
CA ALA A 169 10.42 9.24 2.56
C ALA A 169 10.08 10.16 1.39
N ILE A 170 10.97 11.10 1.07
CA ILE A 170 10.72 12.18 0.10
C ILE A 170 11.80 12.16 -0.97
N ASP A 171 11.37 12.12 -2.23
CA ASP A 171 12.23 12.15 -3.42
C ASP A 171 13.29 11.04 -3.42
N CYS A 172 12.98 9.91 -2.77
CA CYS A 172 13.88 8.79 -2.65
C CYS A 172 14.12 8.12 -4.01
N GLY A 173 15.37 7.77 -4.30
CA GLY A 173 15.77 6.96 -5.44
C GLY A 173 15.47 5.46 -5.30
N ARG A 174 14.65 5.10 -4.31
CA ARG A 174 14.35 3.76 -3.80
C ARG A 174 12.91 3.76 -3.30
N HIS A 175 12.41 2.60 -2.88
CA HIS A 175 11.12 2.54 -2.20
C HIS A 175 11.12 3.45 -0.97
N GLY A 176 9.96 3.99 -0.58
CA GLY A 176 9.85 4.74 0.66
C GLY A 176 9.98 3.81 1.88
N TRP A 177 9.14 2.78 1.90
CA TRP A 177 9.14 1.70 2.89
C TRP A 177 9.28 0.35 2.19
N MET A 178 9.93 -0.60 2.85
CA MET A 178 10.00 -1.99 2.37
C MET A 178 9.96 -2.98 3.53
N ASN A 179 9.18 -4.05 3.36
CA ASN A 179 9.14 -5.21 4.26
C ASN A 179 9.62 -6.44 3.52
N ASP A 180 10.88 -6.78 3.75
CA ASP A 180 11.61 -7.80 3.00
C ASP A 180 12.09 -8.91 3.95
N GLY A 181 12.45 -10.06 3.39
CA GLY A 181 12.95 -11.14 4.20
C GLY A 181 13.34 -12.39 3.43
N MET A 182 13.97 -13.31 4.17
CA MET A 182 14.44 -14.57 3.61
C MET A 182 14.44 -15.67 4.66
N GLY A 183 14.30 -16.92 4.23
CA GLY A 183 14.39 -18.07 5.10
C GLY A 183 13.06 -18.43 5.73
N SER A 184 13.10 -19.19 6.83
CA SER A 184 11.88 -19.72 7.45
C SER A 184 12.04 -19.89 8.97
N PRO A 185 11.29 -19.17 9.81
CA PRO A 185 10.28 -18.16 9.43
C PRO A 185 10.92 -16.88 8.87
N LYS A 186 10.13 -16.10 8.13
CA LYS A 186 10.45 -14.77 7.62
C LYS A 186 9.31 -13.79 7.94
N LEU A 187 8.89 -13.79 9.20
CA LEU A 187 7.66 -13.12 9.64
C LEU A 187 7.96 -11.77 10.29
N ILE A 188 7.26 -10.73 9.86
CA ILE A 188 7.24 -9.43 10.53
C ILE A 188 5.83 -9.21 11.08
N ARG A 189 5.69 -8.91 12.37
CA ARG A 189 4.37 -8.82 13.00
C ARG A 189 4.24 -7.70 14.03
N ASN A 190 3.02 -7.31 14.36
CA ASN A 190 2.76 -6.22 15.33
C ASN A 190 3.52 -4.94 14.94
N ILE A 191 3.24 -4.46 13.72
CA ILE A 191 3.88 -3.28 13.13
C ILE A 191 2.85 -2.16 13.01
N ARG A 192 3.28 -0.93 13.28
CA ARG A 192 2.46 0.27 13.12
C ARG A 192 3.20 1.30 12.27
N TYR A 193 2.56 1.75 11.20
CA TYR A 193 2.95 2.94 10.45
C TYR A 193 1.90 4.00 10.70
N ILE A 194 2.28 5.12 11.31
CA ILE A 194 1.35 6.14 11.77
C ILE A 194 1.80 7.49 11.25
N ASP A 195 0.92 8.20 10.55
CA ASP A 195 1.19 9.54 10.01
C ASP A 195 2.46 9.58 9.12
N CYS A 196 2.73 8.50 8.38
CA CYS A 196 3.94 8.38 7.54
C CYS A 196 3.67 8.76 6.08
N GLU A 197 4.68 9.30 5.38
CA GLU A 197 4.51 9.86 4.03
C GLU A 197 5.53 9.35 3.00
N ALA A 198 5.08 8.73 1.91
CA ALA A 198 5.90 8.35 0.76
C ALA A 198 5.64 9.28 -0.43
N ILE A 199 6.58 10.18 -0.72
CA ILE A 199 6.41 11.24 -1.72
C ILE A 199 7.49 11.14 -2.78
N ASN A 200 7.09 11.01 -4.05
CA ASN A 200 7.95 10.96 -5.22
C ASN A 200 9.03 9.85 -5.16
N CYS A 201 8.80 8.77 -4.41
CA CYS A 201 9.74 7.64 -4.38
C CYS A 201 9.85 7.03 -5.78
N GLY A 202 11.08 6.86 -6.24
CA GLY A 202 11.44 6.43 -7.59
C GLY A 202 11.28 7.50 -8.65
N ARG A 203 10.57 8.61 -8.43
CA ARG A 203 10.12 9.50 -9.52
C ARG A 203 11.26 10.11 -10.32
N TYR A 204 12.23 10.70 -9.63
CA TYR A 204 13.33 11.46 -10.26
C TYR A 204 14.62 10.65 -10.43
N SER A 205 14.79 9.63 -9.61
CA SER A 205 15.88 8.64 -9.69
C SER A 205 15.34 7.32 -9.13
N ARG A 206 15.88 6.17 -9.55
CA ARG A 206 15.38 4.86 -9.12
C ARG A 206 16.47 3.79 -9.19
N PHE A 207 16.50 2.90 -8.19
CA PHE A 207 17.37 1.73 -8.17
C PHE A 207 16.91 0.69 -9.19
N ASP A 208 15.58 0.48 -9.29
CA ASP A 208 14.97 -0.49 -10.20
C ASP A 208 13.72 0.05 -10.89
N HIS A 209 13.11 -0.80 -11.72
CA HIS A 209 11.91 -0.48 -12.47
C HIS A 209 10.63 -0.43 -11.61
N TRP A 210 10.67 -0.93 -10.38
CA TRP A 210 9.47 -1.30 -9.59
C TRP A 210 9.26 -0.44 -8.35
N THR A 211 10.11 0.57 -8.15
CA THR A 211 10.06 1.44 -6.99
C THR A 211 8.65 2.00 -6.69
N THR A 212 8.19 1.81 -5.46
CA THR A 212 6.86 2.19 -4.94
C THR A 212 6.97 3.11 -3.72
N GLY A 213 5.84 3.65 -3.25
CA GLY A 213 5.81 4.42 -2.01
C GLY A 213 6.01 3.53 -0.78
N PHE A 214 5.00 2.72 -0.47
CA PHE A 214 5.05 1.68 0.55
C PHE A 214 5.06 0.32 -0.12
N ASP A 215 6.17 -0.40 0.01
CA ASP A 215 6.32 -1.77 -0.45
C ASP A 215 6.14 -2.75 0.71
N ILE A 216 4.99 -3.39 0.77
CA ILE A 216 4.56 -4.19 1.91
C ILE A 216 4.56 -5.66 1.53
N ALA A 217 5.23 -6.44 2.38
CA ALA A 217 5.40 -7.87 2.23
C ALA A 217 6.09 -8.29 0.93
N GLU A 218 7.17 -7.59 0.53
CA GLU A 218 8.01 -7.85 -0.66
C GLU A 218 8.46 -9.31 -0.72
N ASN A 219 9.19 -9.76 0.32
CA ASN A 219 9.51 -11.18 0.51
C ASN A 219 9.24 -11.69 1.92
N SER A 220 8.75 -10.85 2.84
CA SER A 220 8.42 -11.28 4.21
C SER A 220 6.93 -11.57 4.37
N ASP A 221 6.60 -12.56 5.19
CA ASP A 221 5.22 -12.72 5.66
C ASP A 221 4.90 -11.59 6.66
N ILE A 222 3.67 -11.09 6.65
CA ILE A 222 3.24 -9.99 7.53
C ILE A 222 1.96 -10.34 8.29
N GLU A 223 1.94 -10.03 9.58
CA GLU A 223 0.81 -10.31 10.47
C GLU A 223 0.59 -9.17 11.48
N ASP A 224 -0.67 -8.84 11.81
CA ASP A 224 -0.97 -7.77 12.77
C ASP A 224 -0.30 -6.43 12.39
N CYS A 225 -0.56 -5.95 11.18
CA CYS A 225 0.01 -4.71 10.65
C CYS A 225 -1.06 -3.62 10.56
N GLU A 226 -0.77 -2.46 11.14
CA GLU A 226 -1.63 -1.28 11.04
C GLU A 226 -0.91 -0.15 10.30
N ILE A 227 -1.54 0.38 9.26
CA ILE A 227 -1.08 1.55 8.51
C ILE A 227 -2.17 2.63 8.68
N ILE A 228 -1.85 3.70 9.38
CA ILE A 228 -2.85 4.65 9.88
C ILE A 228 -2.47 6.06 9.44
N ARG A 229 -3.40 6.76 8.78
CA ARG A 229 -3.22 8.15 8.31
C ARG A 229 -1.94 8.34 7.48
N CYS A 230 -1.54 7.30 6.76
CA CYS A 230 -0.36 7.36 5.90
C CYS A 230 -0.73 7.94 4.53
N TYR A 231 0.23 8.60 3.90
CA TYR A 231 0.06 9.34 2.66
C TYR A 231 1.06 8.87 1.60
N ALA A 232 0.60 8.51 0.41
CA ALA A 232 1.47 8.14 -0.70
C ALA A 232 1.17 9.01 -1.93
N GLU A 233 2.14 9.79 -2.39
CA GLU A 233 1.97 10.68 -3.55
C GLU A 233 3.10 10.62 -4.58
N GLY A 234 2.73 10.63 -5.86
CA GLY A 234 3.68 10.90 -6.94
C GLY A 234 4.72 9.79 -7.13
N ASN A 235 4.48 8.61 -6.56
CA ASN A 235 5.42 7.50 -6.63
C ASN A 235 5.44 6.88 -8.02
N TRP A 236 6.55 6.22 -8.33
CA TRP A 236 6.83 5.73 -9.67
C TRP A 236 5.85 4.66 -10.17
N GLU A 237 5.60 3.61 -9.38
CA GLU A 237 4.62 2.56 -9.68
C GLU A 237 3.34 2.72 -8.85
N SER A 238 3.32 2.17 -7.63
CA SER A 238 2.16 2.22 -6.75
C SER A 238 2.38 3.11 -5.53
N GLY A 239 1.28 3.61 -4.96
CA GLY A 239 1.30 4.30 -3.67
C GLY A 239 1.53 3.32 -2.52
N PHE A 240 0.57 2.43 -2.30
CA PHE A 240 0.68 1.28 -1.39
C PHE A 240 0.70 0.00 -2.21
N HIS A 241 1.75 -0.79 -2.08
CA HIS A 241 1.97 -2.00 -2.87
C HIS A 241 2.05 -3.21 -1.95
N PHE A 242 1.22 -4.22 -2.21
CA PHE A 242 1.28 -5.51 -1.53
C PHE A 242 1.70 -6.59 -2.52
N GLU A 243 2.85 -7.21 -2.30
CA GLU A 243 3.31 -8.27 -3.17
C GLU A 243 2.42 -9.51 -3.11
N GLY A 244 2.27 -10.25 -4.21
CA GLY A 244 1.27 -11.32 -4.29
C GLY A 244 1.58 -12.53 -3.40
N ALA A 245 2.84 -12.94 -3.35
CA ALA A 245 3.24 -14.25 -2.83
C ALA A 245 3.29 -14.38 -1.31
N PRO A 246 3.85 -13.42 -0.54
CA PRO A 246 3.98 -13.60 0.90
C PRO A 246 2.63 -13.58 1.61
N SER A 247 2.56 -14.24 2.77
CA SER A 247 1.33 -14.31 3.57
C SER A 247 1.03 -12.95 4.18
N LYS A 248 -0.21 -12.47 4.01
CA LYS A 248 -0.78 -11.35 4.75
C LYS A 248 -1.84 -11.89 5.70
N LYS A 249 -1.84 -11.43 6.96
CA LYS A 249 -2.87 -11.76 7.96
C LYS A 249 -3.17 -10.54 8.82
N ARG A 250 -4.45 -10.17 8.93
CA ARG A 250 -4.88 -9.06 9.79
C ARG A 250 -4.10 -7.77 9.51
N VAL A 251 -4.00 -7.43 8.22
CA VAL A 251 -3.41 -6.17 7.77
C VAL A 251 -4.53 -5.15 7.61
N VAL A 252 -4.40 -3.99 8.25
CA VAL A 252 -5.42 -2.95 8.24
C VAL A 252 -4.84 -1.59 7.88
N LEU A 253 -5.39 -0.98 6.84
CA LEU A 253 -5.15 0.41 6.48
C LEU A 253 -6.33 1.26 6.95
N ARG A 254 -6.05 2.39 7.62
CA ARG A 254 -7.07 3.32 8.14
C ARG A 254 -6.73 4.74 7.76
N ASP A 255 -7.72 5.47 7.23
CA ASP A 255 -7.58 6.90 6.93
C ASP A 255 -6.40 7.22 6.00
N CYS A 256 -5.99 6.27 5.16
CA CYS A 256 -4.83 6.42 4.27
C CYS A 256 -5.23 7.08 2.96
N VAL A 257 -4.31 7.85 2.38
CA VAL A 257 -4.55 8.58 1.14
C VAL A 257 -3.48 8.25 0.12
N SER A 258 -3.91 7.92 -1.10
CA SER A 258 -3.05 7.65 -2.23
C SER A 258 -3.39 8.58 -3.39
N LYS A 259 -2.41 9.37 -3.86
CA LYS A 259 -2.65 10.42 -4.84
C LYS A 259 -1.58 10.50 -5.93
N ASN A 260 -1.97 10.66 -7.20
CA ASN A 260 -1.03 10.92 -8.29
C ASN A 260 0.09 9.86 -8.43
N ASN A 261 -0.11 8.62 -7.98
CA ASN A 261 0.88 7.55 -8.16
C ASN A 261 0.83 6.97 -9.57
N GLY A 262 1.84 6.17 -9.94
CA GLY A 262 2.00 5.66 -11.29
C GLY A 262 2.66 6.65 -12.24
N GLN A 263 3.70 7.33 -11.77
CA GLN A 263 4.43 8.34 -12.57
C GLN A 263 5.31 7.73 -13.68
N LYS A 264 5.28 6.41 -13.89
CA LYS A 264 5.98 5.72 -14.98
C LYS A 264 5.33 6.07 -16.34
N PRO A 265 6.08 6.69 -17.29
CA PRO A 265 5.56 7.00 -18.62
C PRO A 265 5.15 5.75 -19.39
N ASP A 266 4.14 5.86 -20.26
CA ASP A 266 3.65 4.74 -21.08
C ASP A 266 4.70 4.15 -22.02
N ASP A 267 5.62 4.97 -22.52
CA ASP A 267 6.71 4.55 -23.41
C ASP A 267 7.93 4.00 -22.65
N TYR A 268 7.87 3.95 -21.31
CA TYR A 268 8.96 3.44 -20.49
C TYR A 268 9.11 1.93 -20.69
N TYR A 269 10.23 1.50 -21.27
CA TYR A 269 10.54 0.09 -21.42
C TYR A 269 11.13 -0.51 -20.14
N ASN A 270 10.51 -1.58 -19.66
CA ASN A 270 11.00 -2.43 -18.58
C ASN A 270 11.63 -3.69 -19.16
N ASP A 271 12.94 -3.83 -19.03
CA ASP A 271 13.69 -4.95 -19.58
C ASP A 271 13.58 -6.23 -18.72
N ASN A 272 13.25 -6.11 -17.43
CA ASN A 272 13.00 -7.26 -16.55
C ASN A 272 11.82 -8.11 -17.04
N THR A 273 10.77 -7.46 -17.55
CA THR A 273 9.52 -8.10 -18.00
C THR A 273 9.29 -7.98 -19.50
N ALA A 274 10.14 -7.26 -20.23
CA ALA A 274 9.94 -6.90 -21.64
C ALA A 274 8.58 -6.23 -21.92
N THR A 275 8.16 -5.34 -21.02
CA THR A 275 6.89 -4.60 -21.09
C THR A 275 7.12 -3.09 -21.18
N HIS A 276 6.10 -2.33 -21.60
CA HIS A 276 6.13 -0.88 -21.57
C HIS A 276 5.11 -0.33 -20.58
N GLY A 277 5.38 0.88 -20.08
CA GLY A 277 4.44 1.65 -19.28
C GLY A 277 4.40 1.26 -17.81
N CYS A 278 3.54 1.95 -17.08
CA CYS A 278 3.15 1.57 -15.72
C CYS A 278 2.42 0.24 -15.78
N LEU A 279 2.95 -0.79 -15.11
CA LEU A 279 2.26 -2.07 -15.02
C LEU A 279 1.14 -1.96 -13.99
N PHE A 280 1.47 -1.47 -12.79
CA PHE A 280 0.54 -1.39 -11.68
C PHE A 280 -0.19 -0.06 -11.66
N GLY A 281 0.55 1.05 -11.57
CA GLY A 281 -0.01 2.41 -11.64
C GLY A 281 -1.17 2.69 -10.70
N ALA A 282 -1.21 1.99 -9.57
CA ALA A 282 -2.35 1.98 -8.66
C ALA A 282 -2.10 2.83 -7.42
N GLY A 283 -3.18 3.42 -6.89
CA GLY A 283 -3.14 4.04 -5.58
C GLY A 283 -2.88 3.01 -4.48
N PHE A 284 -3.69 1.95 -4.48
CA PHE A 284 -3.56 0.78 -3.60
C PHE A 284 -3.51 -0.47 -4.48
N TRP A 285 -2.40 -1.21 -4.46
CA TRP A 285 -2.25 -2.50 -5.12
C TRP A 285 -2.32 -3.60 -4.05
N LEU A 286 -3.38 -4.40 -4.07
CA LEU A 286 -3.84 -5.20 -2.93
C LEU A 286 -3.87 -6.70 -3.25
N HIS A 287 -3.34 -7.48 -2.31
CA HIS A 287 -3.33 -8.94 -2.35
C HIS A 287 -3.51 -9.52 -0.94
N GLY A 288 -4.14 -10.70 -0.82
CA GLY A 288 -4.25 -11.45 0.44
C GLY A 288 -5.22 -10.84 1.46
N ASP A 289 -5.04 -11.13 2.76
CA ASP A 289 -5.92 -10.64 3.83
C ASP A 289 -5.58 -9.20 4.24
N VAL A 290 -6.21 -8.24 3.54
CA VAL A 290 -6.00 -6.79 3.71
C VAL A 290 -7.34 -6.06 3.80
N THR A 291 -7.50 -5.25 4.85
CA THR A 291 -8.70 -4.42 5.08
C THR A 291 -8.37 -2.94 4.99
N LEU A 292 -9.09 -2.20 4.17
CA LEU A 292 -9.01 -0.74 4.05
C LEU A 292 -10.27 -0.12 4.67
N ILE A 293 -10.08 0.86 5.55
CA ILE A 293 -11.18 1.58 6.21
C ILE A 293 -10.95 3.07 6.02
N ASN A 294 -11.94 3.75 5.44
CA ASN A 294 -11.90 5.20 5.21
C ASN A 294 -10.65 5.65 4.42
N CYS A 295 -10.21 4.86 3.44
CA CYS A 295 -9.06 5.19 2.60
C CYS A 295 -9.53 5.95 1.35
N THR A 296 -8.69 6.82 0.79
CA THR A 296 -8.99 7.61 -0.42
C THR A 296 -7.94 7.41 -1.51
N ALA A 297 -8.36 7.12 -2.73
CA ALA A 297 -7.50 7.00 -3.90
C ALA A 297 -7.88 8.02 -4.99
N GLY A 298 -6.98 8.94 -5.32
CA GLY A 298 -7.29 10.01 -6.27
C GLY A 298 -6.22 10.26 -7.32
N SER A 299 -6.63 10.42 -8.58
CA SER A 299 -5.74 10.86 -9.67
C SER A 299 -4.48 10.02 -9.89
N ASN A 300 -4.50 8.73 -9.51
CA ASN A 300 -3.47 7.78 -9.86
C ASN A 300 -3.57 7.42 -11.35
N TRP A 301 -2.44 7.01 -11.92
CA TRP A 301 -2.32 6.83 -13.36
C TRP A 301 -3.31 5.82 -13.93
N ARG A 302 -3.40 4.62 -13.36
CA ARG A 302 -4.37 3.60 -13.81
C ARG A 302 -5.52 3.46 -12.84
N TYR A 303 -5.20 3.11 -11.61
CA TYR A 303 -6.20 2.56 -10.70
C TYR A 303 -6.25 3.28 -9.36
N GLY A 304 -7.46 3.44 -8.82
CA GLY A 304 -7.62 3.87 -7.43
C GLY A 304 -7.17 2.76 -6.48
N TYR A 305 -7.89 1.64 -6.51
CA TYR A 305 -7.57 0.44 -5.73
C TYR A 305 -7.58 -0.77 -6.64
N ALA A 306 -6.43 -1.34 -6.97
CA ALA A 306 -6.32 -2.60 -7.69
C ALA A 306 -6.27 -3.79 -6.73
N VAL A 307 -7.21 -4.71 -6.89
CA VAL A 307 -7.27 -5.98 -6.16
C VAL A 307 -6.74 -7.07 -7.10
N TRP A 308 -5.95 -8.03 -6.61
CA TRP A 308 -5.48 -9.11 -7.46
C TRP A 308 -5.25 -10.42 -6.74
N SER A 309 -5.57 -11.51 -7.44
CA SER A 309 -5.06 -12.86 -7.19
C SER A 309 -4.98 -13.64 -8.50
N PRO A 310 -3.90 -14.38 -8.76
CA PRO A 310 -3.94 -15.48 -9.70
C PRO A 310 -4.87 -16.54 -9.11
N SER A 311 -6.06 -16.68 -9.69
CA SER A 311 -6.94 -17.78 -9.35
C SER A 311 -6.19 -19.11 -9.52
N THR A 312 -6.38 -20.02 -8.56
CA THR A 312 -5.81 -21.37 -8.58
C THR A 312 -6.42 -22.28 -9.66
N ASP A 313 -7.33 -21.76 -10.48
CA ASP A 313 -8.08 -22.50 -11.51
C ASP A 313 -7.56 -22.28 -12.94
N ILE A 314 -6.37 -21.69 -13.10
CA ILE A 314 -5.69 -21.66 -14.40
C ILE A 314 -4.92 -22.97 -14.60
N ASP A 315 -5.48 -23.84 -15.46
CA ASP A 315 -4.82 -25.05 -15.97
C ASP A 315 -3.43 -24.71 -16.56
N PRO A 316 -2.31 -25.21 -16.00
CA PRO A 316 -0.96 -24.89 -16.44
C PRO A 316 -0.57 -25.54 -17.79
N VAL A 317 -1.53 -26.04 -18.58
CA VAL A 317 -1.27 -26.86 -19.80
C VAL A 317 -1.75 -26.21 -21.11
N ASP A 318 -1.85 -24.88 -21.21
CA ASP A 318 -1.80 -24.22 -22.52
C ASP A 318 -0.48 -23.47 -22.76
N PRO A 319 0.56 -24.15 -23.30
CA PRO A 319 1.83 -23.52 -23.64
C PRO A 319 1.77 -22.67 -24.93
N GLY A 320 0.59 -22.33 -25.45
CA GLY A 320 0.40 -21.67 -26.75
C GLY A 320 -0.17 -20.25 -26.75
N THR A 321 -0.86 -19.82 -25.69
CA THR A 321 -1.55 -18.52 -25.66
C THR A 321 -0.94 -17.64 -24.58
N GLY A 322 0.03 -16.80 -24.96
CA GLY A 322 0.44 -15.72 -24.07
C GLY A 322 -0.76 -14.80 -23.84
N TYR A 323 -1.17 -14.67 -22.58
CA TYR A 323 -2.39 -14.02 -22.16
C TYR A 323 -2.41 -12.54 -22.62
N GLN A 324 -3.32 -12.21 -23.53
CA GLN A 324 -3.63 -10.84 -23.90
C GLN A 324 -4.72 -10.34 -22.94
N PHE A 325 -4.48 -9.22 -22.27
CA PHE A 325 -5.59 -8.34 -21.93
C PHE A 325 -6.21 -7.90 -23.26
N ASP A 326 -7.48 -8.25 -23.52
CA ASP A 326 -8.29 -7.47 -24.45
C ASP A 326 -8.50 -6.11 -23.78
N TYR A 327 -7.48 -5.26 -23.94
CA TYR A 327 -7.51 -3.86 -23.62
C TYR A 327 -8.68 -3.24 -24.38
N VAL A 328 -9.48 -2.42 -23.71
CA VAL A 328 -10.59 -1.68 -24.33
C VAL A 328 -9.98 -0.55 -25.18
N ASP A 329 -9.39 -0.93 -26.30
CA ASP A 329 -8.62 -0.11 -27.25
C ASP A 329 -9.50 0.84 -28.09
N THR A 330 -10.69 1.21 -27.58
CA THR A 330 -11.70 1.96 -28.34
C THR A 330 -12.15 3.30 -27.75
N ILE A 331 -11.49 3.82 -26.71
CA ILE A 331 -11.71 5.20 -26.25
C ILE A 331 -10.47 6.09 -26.46
N GLY A 332 -9.79 5.99 -27.61
CA GLY A 332 -8.79 7.00 -28.00
C GLY A 332 -7.63 6.61 -28.91
N THR A 333 -7.89 5.96 -30.06
CA THR A 333 -7.03 5.99 -31.27
C THR A 333 -5.49 6.03 -31.12
N SER A 334 -4.82 4.87 -31.03
CA SER A 334 -3.80 4.36 -31.99
C SER A 334 -2.78 3.38 -31.37
N SER A 335 -2.86 2.11 -31.80
CA SER A 335 -1.81 1.08 -31.88
C SER A 335 -0.82 0.92 -30.72
N GLU A 336 -1.22 0.28 -29.62
CA GLU A 336 -0.32 -0.57 -28.78
C GLU A 336 -1.08 -1.39 -27.71
N ALA A 337 -2.13 -2.12 -28.09
CA ALA A 337 -2.73 -3.15 -27.22
C ALA A 337 -2.11 -4.54 -27.51
N ALA A 338 -1.11 -4.94 -26.73
CA ALA A 338 -0.76 -6.34 -26.47
C ALA A 338 0.38 -6.43 -25.44
N TYR A 339 0.06 -6.45 -24.14
CA TYR A 339 1.05 -6.80 -23.13
C TYR A 339 0.60 -8.02 -22.33
N ARG A 340 1.52 -8.99 -22.27
CA ARG A 340 1.40 -10.27 -21.60
C ARG A 340 1.97 -10.11 -20.19
N GLU A 341 1.16 -10.27 -19.16
CA GLU A 341 1.68 -10.53 -17.83
C GLU A 341 2.20 -11.98 -17.77
N TYR A 342 3.48 -12.14 -17.48
CA TYR A 342 4.06 -13.41 -17.04
C TYR A 342 4.24 -13.32 -15.53
N LEU A 343 3.27 -13.83 -14.77
CA LEU A 343 3.51 -14.28 -13.40
C LEU A 343 3.96 -15.75 -13.49
N ASP A 344 5.07 -16.08 -12.84
CA ASP A 344 5.63 -17.43 -12.84
C ASP A 344 4.57 -18.42 -12.29
N PRO A 345 4.17 -19.48 -13.03
CA PRO A 345 3.11 -20.42 -12.62
C PRO A 345 3.38 -21.19 -11.31
N GLY A 346 4.48 -20.91 -10.61
CA GLY A 346 4.80 -21.43 -9.28
C GLY A 346 4.25 -20.63 -8.09
N TYR A 347 3.68 -19.44 -8.30
CA TYR A 347 3.16 -18.62 -7.20
C TYR A 347 1.75 -19.04 -6.78
N GLN A 348 1.65 -19.76 -5.66
CA GLN A 348 0.39 -20.02 -4.96
C GLN A 348 0.02 -18.78 -4.16
N VAL A 349 -0.96 -17.99 -4.62
CA VAL A 349 -1.51 -16.91 -3.79
C VAL A 349 -2.33 -17.52 -2.67
N GLN A 350 -2.05 -17.06 -1.45
CA GLN A 350 -2.67 -17.56 -0.25
C GLN A 350 -4.03 -16.88 -0.07
N GLY A 351 -5.08 -17.67 0.17
CA GLY A 351 -6.43 -17.18 0.41
C GLY A 351 -6.51 -16.18 1.57
N GLY A 352 -7.45 -15.24 1.46
CA GLY A 352 -7.73 -14.17 2.39
C GLY A 352 -8.94 -13.38 1.90
N MET A 353 -9.48 -12.47 2.71
CA MET A 353 -10.56 -11.58 2.29
C MET A 353 -9.99 -10.19 2.13
N ILE A 354 -10.25 -9.55 0.99
CA ILE A 354 -9.95 -8.14 0.80
C ILE A 354 -11.23 -7.36 1.10
N ALA A 355 -11.14 -6.45 2.06
CA ALA A 355 -12.30 -5.67 2.50
C ALA A 355 -12.04 -4.18 2.35
N LEU A 356 -12.91 -3.48 1.61
CA LEU A 356 -12.89 -2.02 1.50
C LEU A 356 -14.16 -1.48 2.16
N CYS A 357 -13.99 -0.68 3.19
CA CYS A 357 -15.08 -0.10 3.95
C CYS A 357 -14.95 1.43 3.92
N ASP A 358 -16.02 2.12 3.54
CA ASP A 358 -16.07 3.59 3.52
C ASP A 358 -14.96 4.21 2.65
N CYS A 359 -14.55 3.53 1.58
CA CYS A 359 -13.45 3.96 0.70
C CYS A 359 -13.96 4.87 -0.43
N MET A 360 -13.12 5.85 -0.83
CA MET A 360 -13.45 6.82 -1.87
C MET A 360 -12.42 6.82 -3.00
N SER A 361 -12.90 6.75 -4.22
CA SER A 361 -12.10 6.83 -5.44
C SER A 361 -12.51 8.05 -6.26
N GLY A 362 -11.55 8.70 -6.96
CA GLY A 362 -11.86 9.81 -7.87
C GLY A 362 -10.75 10.22 -8.84
N GLY A 363 -11.09 10.36 -10.12
CA GLY A 363 -10.25 10.91 -11.19
C GLY A 363 -9.02 10.08 -11.59
N ASN A 364 -9.04 8.74 -11.43
CA ASN A 364 -7.95 7.86 -11.87
C ASN A 364 -8.08 7.51 -13.38
N GLY A 365 -6.98 7.15 -14.05
CA GLY A 365 -6.94 7.11 -15.53
C GLY A 365 -7.65 5.96 -16.24
N ASP A 366 -7.71 4.75 -15.66
CA ASP A 366 -8.34 3.56 -16.28
C ASP A 366 -9.61 3.12 -15.52
N ALA A 367 -9.46 2.62 -14.30
CA ALA A 367 -10.57 2.10 -13.49
C ALA A 367 -10.32 2.37 -12.01
N GLU A 368 -11.29 2.91 -11.31
CA GLU A 368 -11.08 3.32 -9.92
C GLU A 368 -11.07 2.14 -8.94
N LEU A 369 -11.75 1.05 -9.31
CA LEU A 369 -11.74 -0.26 -8.67
C LEU A 369 -11.65 -1.33 -9.79
N PRO A 370 -10.49 -1.88 -10.16
CA PRO A 370 -10.28 -2.93 -11.16
C PRO A 370 -10.24 -4.32 -10.47
N PRO A 371 -9.92 -5.41 -11.20
CA PRO A 371 -10.53 -6.72 -11.01
C PRO A 371 -10.58 -7.19 -9.57
N MET A 372 -11.78 -7.40 -9.04
CA MET A 372 -11.89 -8.04 -7.74
C MET A 372 -11.40 -9.48 -7.80
N ASP A 373 -10.58 -9.84 -6.83
CA ASP A 373 -10.34 -11.24 -6.50
C ASP A 373 -11.63 -11.88 -5.97
N SER A 374 -11.66 -13.19 -6.07
CA SER A 374 -12.35 -14.12 -5.16
C SER A 374 -12.38 -13.60 -3.72
N ASN A 375 -13.55 -13.53 -3.09
CA ASN A 375 -13.71 -13.10 -1.69
C ASN A 375 -13.36 -11.62 -1.43
N THR A 376 -13.75 -10.73 -2.34
CA THR A 376 -13.69 -9.29 -2.09
C THR A 376 -15.01 -8.79 -1.48
N TYR A 377 -14.94 -7.96 -0.44
CA TYR A 377 -16.08 -7.32 0.21
C TYR A 377 -15.94 -5.80 0.18
N LEU A 378 -16.87 -5.12 -0.49
CA LEU A 378 -16.96 -3.65 -0.50
C LEU A 378 -18.21 -3.21 0.24
N SER A 379 -18.05 -2.27 1.17
CA SER A 379 -19.15 -1.67 1.91
C SER A 379 -19.02 -0.15 1.91
N ARG A 380 -20.07 0.54 1.46
CA ARG A 380 -20.12 2.01 1.42
C ARG A 380 -18.95 2.63 0.64
N CYS A 381 -18.53 1.97 -0.44
CA CYS A 381 -17.48 2.48 -1.32
C CYS A 381 -18.07 3.39 -2.38
N ILE A 382 -17.42 4.53 -2.62
CA ILE A 382 -17.88 5.54 -3.57
C ILE A 382 -16.79 5.76 -4.62
N ASP A 383 -17.21 5.68 -5.86
CA ASP A 383 -16.48 6.08 -7.05
C ASP A 383 -17.14 7.33 -7.65
N ASP A 384 -16.35 8.36 -7.97
CA ASP A 384 -16.87 9.58 -8.62
C ASP A 384 -15.96 10.08 -9.74
N GLY A 385 -16.45 9.95 -10.97
CA GLY A 385 -15.86 10.53 -12.17
C GLY A 385 -14.83 9.65 -12.88
N SER A 386 -14.65 8.40 -12.46
CA SER A 386 -13.75 7.46 -13.15
C SER A 386 -14.25 7.04 -14.52
N ALA A 387 -13.37 6.57 -15.40
CA ALA A 387 -13.84 5.94 -16.63
C ALA A 387 -14.70 4.69 -16.33
N ILE A 388 -14.24 3.82 -15.43
CA ILE A 388 -15.01 2.67 -14.95
C ILE A 388 -15.12 2.75 -13.43
N GLY A 389 -16.34 2.74 -12.91
CA GLY A 389 -16.55 2.80 -11.47
C GLY A 389 -16.21 1.52 -10.74
N PHE A 390 -16.88 0.43 -11.11
CA PHE A 390 -16.58 -0.92 -10.60
C PHE A 390 -16.20 -1.87 -11.74
N GLY A 391 -14.92 -2.18 -11.85
CA GLY A 391 -14.34 -3.12 -12.80
C GLY A 391 -14.13 -4.51 -12.19
N LEU A 392 -14.82 -5.51 -12.74
CA LEU A 392 -14.78 -6.91 -12.33
C LEU A 392 -14.28 -7.74 -13.50
N PHE A 393 -13.09 -8.33 -13.41
CA PHE A 393 -12.54 -9.17 -14.47
C PHE A 393 -12.08 -10.49 -13.88
N ARG A 394 -12.62 -11.61 -14.36
CA ARG A 394 -12.36 -12.95 -13.81
C ARG A 394 -12.62 -13.06 -12.30
N ALA A 395 -13.43 -12.15 -11.78
CA ALA A 395 -13.80 -12.08 -10.38
C ALA A 395 -14.77 -13.20 -10.04
N HIS A 396 -14.63 -13.76 -8.83
CA HIS A 396 -15.67 -14.59 -8.26
C HIS A 396 -15.98 -14.24 -6.81
N ASP A 397 -17.13 -14.66 -6.30
CA ASP A 397 -17.50 -14.54 -4.88
C ASP A 397 -17.26 -13.14 -4.28
N ALA A 398 -17.60 -12.09 -5.04
CA ALA A 398 -17.46 -10.71 -4.61
C ALA A 398 -18.79 -10.13 -4.15
N TYR A 399 -18.73 -9.30 -3.11
CA TYR A 399 -19.90 -8.69 -2.49
C TYR A 399 -19.73 -7.18 -2.41
N LEU A 400 -20.69 -6.45 -2.95
CA LEU A 400 -20.75 -4.99 -2.89
C LEU A 400 -22.03 -4.59 -2.17
N GLU A 401 -21.92 -3.77 -1.13
CA GLU A 401 -23.03 -3.31 -0.30
C GLU A 401 -23.00 -1.79 -0.14
N ASP A 402 -24.14 -1.14 -0.36
CA ASP A 402 -24.31 0.30 -0.16
C ASP A 402 -23.29 1.16 -0.93
N CYS A 403 -22.82 0.65 -2.07
CA CYS A 403 -21.80 1.31 -2.88
C CYS A 403 -22.41 2.32 -3.86
N ALA A 404 -21.59 3.21 -4.40
CA ALA A 404 -22.02 4.18 -5.42
C ALA A 404 -20.99 4.34 -6.53
N SER A 405 -21.44 4.33 -7.79
CA SER A 405 -20.69 4.83 -8.94
C SER A 405 -21.40 6.07 -9.47
N LEU A 406 -20.69 7.19 -9.38
CA LEU A 406 -21.19 8.52 -9.71
C LEU A 406 -20.41 9.04 -10.93
N ASN A 407 -21.14 9.52 -11.94
CA ASN A 407 -20.58 10.24 -13.08
C ASN A 407 -19.49 9.47 -13.85
N ALA A 408 -19.59 8.14 -13.92
CA ALA A 408 -18.60 7.33 -14.64
C ALA A 408 -18.45 7.78 -16.10
N GLY A 409 -17.23 7.97 -16.57
CA GLY A 409 -16.87 8.39 -17.92
C GLY A 409 -17.15 7.34 -19.01
N ALA A 410 -17.29 6.07 -18.63
CA ALA A 410 -17.71 4.99 -19.51
C ALA A 410 -18.78 4.12 -18.83
N TYR A 411 -18.41 3.23 -17.92
CA TYR A 411 -19.34 2.27 -17.31
C TYR A 411 -19.39 2.42 -15.80
N ALA A 412 -20.58 2.37 -15.22
CA ALA A 412 -20.72 2.27 -13.77
C ALA A 412 -20.28 0.89 -13.26
N ILE A 413 -20.60 -0.17 -14.02
CA ILE A 413 -20.08 -1.53 -13.81
C ILE A 413 -19.53 -2.05 -15.14
N TYR A 414 -18.29 -2.52 -15.12
CA TYR A 414 -17.72 -3.34 -16.18
C TYR A 414 -17.42 -4.73 -15.61
N ALA A 415 -18.11 -5.76 -16.07
CA ALA A 415 -17.97 -7.13 -15.61
C ALA A 415 -17.66 -8.06 -16.80
N HIS A 416 -16.63 -8.89 -16.66
CA HIS A 416 -16.13 -9.75 -17.72
C HIS A 416 -15.60 -11.08 -17.18
N GLU A 417 -16.21 -12.20 -17.61
CA GLU A 417 -15.87 -13.55 -17.14
C GLU A 417 -16.01 -13.73 -15.62
N VAL A 418 -17.13 -13.30 -15.03
CA VAL A 418 -17.30 -13.26 -13.56
C VAL A 418 -18.41 -14.19 -13.08
N SER A 419 -18.32 -14.63 -11.82
CA SER A 419 -19.33 -15.51 -11.23
C SER A 419 -19.59 -15.26 -9.74
N GLY A 420 -20.80 -15.50 -9.24
CA GLY A 420 -21.04 -15.41 -7.79
C GLY A 420 -20.98 -13.98 -7.25
N ILE A 421 -21.25 -12.97 -8.09
CA ILE A 421 -21.23 -11.57 -7.68
C ILE A 421 -22.57 -11.23 -7.03
N THR A 422 -22.52 -10.61 -5.86
CA THR A 422 -23.71 -10.08 -5.19
C THR A 422 -23.54 -8.58 -4.97
N VAL A 423 -24.46 -7.81 -5.52
CA VAL A 423 -24.51 -6.36 -5.36
C VAL A 423 -25.81 -6.00 -4.67
N GLU A 424 -25.71 -5.39 -3.51
CA GLU A 424 -26.81 -4.89 -2.70
C GLU A 424 -26.76 -3.37 -2.61
N ASN A 425 -27.86 -2.71 -2.96
CA ASN A 425 -28.01 -1.27 -2.86
C ASN A 425 -26.91 -0.46 -3.58
N LEU A 426 -26.61 -0.80 -4.85
CA LEU A 426 -25.67 -0.01 -5.65
C LEU A 426 -26.37 1.21 -6.25
N HIS A 427 -25.88 2.39 -5.89
CA HIS A 427 -26.28 3.65 -6.50
C HIS A 427 -25.52 3.87 -7.81
N MET A 428 -26.24 3.93 -8.92
CA MET A 428 -25.67 4.22 -10.25
C MET A 428 -26.20 5.54 -10.76
N VAL A 429 -25.34 6.55 -10.86
CA VAL A 429 -25.75 7.92 -11.24
C VAL A 429 -24.94 8.40 -12.43
N ASN A 430 -25.65 8.80 -13.49
CA ASN A 430 -25.09 9.46 -14.68
C ASN A 430 -23.83 8.79 -15.31
N PRO A 431 -23.79 7.46 -15.52
CA PRO A 431 -22.73 6.91 -16.36
C PRO A 431 -22.87 7.48 -17.78
N THR A 432 -21.76 7.89 -18.37
CA THR A 432 -21.69 8.42 -19.73
C THR A 432 -22.08 7.35 -20.75
N GLY A 433 -21.73 6.10 -20.47
CA GLY A 433 -22.03 4.94 -21.29
C GLY A 433 -21.12 4.82 -22.52
N VAL A 434 -20.89 3.59 -22.95
CA VAL A 434 -20.23 3.29 -24.23
C VAL A 434 -21.26 2.65 -25.14
N ASN A 435 -21.38 3.15 -26.37
CA ASN A 435 -22.41 2.73 -27.32
C ASN A 435 -23.84 2.83 -26.74
N GLY A 436 -24.07 3.79 -25.85
CA GLY A 436 -25.35 3.99 -25.16
C GLY A 436 -25.64 2.98 -24.05
N ASN A 437 -24.63 2.33 -23.47
CA ASN A 437 -24.78 1.35 -22.41
C ASN A 437 -24.00 1.77 -21.16
N GLY A 438 -24.68 1.88 -20.01
CA GLY A 438 -24.11 2.32 -18.73
C GLY A 438 -23.44 1.20 -17.94
N THR A 439 -23.69 -0.06 -18.30
CA THR A 439 -22.96 -1.23 -17.82
C THR A 439 -22.43 -2.06 -18.98
N PHE A 440 -21.43 -2.88 -18.69
CA PHE A 440 -21.02 -3.99 -19.53
C PHE A 440 -21.05 -5.26 -18.69
N LEU A 441 -22.02 -6.15 -18.92
CA LEU A 441 -22.15 -7.40 -18.17
C LEU A 441 -21.90 -8.59 -19.10
N GLY A 442 -20.62 -8.88 -19.33
CA GLY A 442 -20.12 -10.06 -20.02
C GLY A 442 -20.39 -10.11 -21.53
N THR A 443 -19.84 -11.15 -22.14
CA THR A 443 -20.12 -11.57 -23.52
C THR A 443 -20.59 -13.02 -23.58
N ILE A 444 -21.04 -13.50 -24.74
CA ILE A 444 -21.32 -14.94 -24.94
C ILE A 444 -20.10 -15.82 -24.65
N ALA A 445 -18.88 -15.32 -24.93
CA ALA A 445 -17.64 -16.05 -24.69
C ALA A 445 -17.14 -15.91 -23.25
N GLN A 446 -17.40 -14.77 -22.61
CA GLN A 446 -16.95 -14.40 -21.26
C GLN A 446 -18.15 -13.91 -20.43
N PRO A 447 -19.04 -14.83 -20.03
CA PRO A 447 -20.32 -14.46 -19.43
C PRO A 447 -20.18 -14.01 -17.98
N VAL A 448 -21.23 -13.35 -17.49
CA VAL A 448 -21.50 -13.17 -16.06
C VAL A 448 -22.47 -14.27 -15.64
N ILE A 449 -22.15 -15.03 -14.59
CA ILE A 449 -22.99 -16.17 -14.17
C ILE A 449 -23.29 -16.17 -12.68
N ASN A 450 -24.41 -16.78 -12.27
CA ASN A 450 -24.76 -16.99 -10.85
C ASN A 450 -24.64 -15.71 -10.00
N SER A 451 -25.16 -14.59 -10.50
CA SER A 451 -24.92 -13.27 -9.92
C SER A 451 -26.20 -12.47 -9.73
N GLN A 452 -26.20 -11.60 -8.72
CA GLN A 452 -27.35 -10.81 -8.31
C GLN A 452 -26.98 -9.34 -8.24
N PHE A 453 -27.82 -8.49 -8.83
CA PHE A 453 -27.61 -7.05 -8.90
C PHE A 453 -28.85 -6.30 -8.41
N ASN A 454 -28.75 -5.68 -7.24
CA ASN A 454 -29.72 -4.72 -6.74
C ASN A 454 -29.24 -3.29 -7.03
N ILE A 455 -29.94 -2.60 -7.92
CA ILE A 455 -29.51 -1.32 -8.49
C ILE A 455 -30.52 -0.22 -8.16
N ILE A 456 -30.01 0.90 -7.66
CA ILE A 456 -30.73 2.18 -7.56
C ILE A 456 -30.14 3.13 -8.59
N GLY A 457 -30.83 3.27 -9.72
CA GLY A 457 -30.33 3.99 -10.89
C GLY A 457 -30.96 5.37 -11.08
N GLN A 458 -30.14 6.38 -11.39
CA GLN A 458 -30.56 7.62 -12.02
C GLN A 458 -29.76 7.82 -13.31
N ILE A 459 -30.37 7.46 -14.44
CA ILE A 459 -29.66 7.27 -15.70
C ILE A 459 -30.27 8.15 -16.80
N GLY A 460 -29.43 8.82 -17.58
CA GLY A 460 -29.85 9.68 -18.68
C GLY A 460 -30.64 8.94 -19.75
N ALA A 461 -31.43 9.68 -20.53
CA ALA A 461 -32.32 9.13 -21.55
C ALA A 461 -31.59 8.47 -22.75
N ASP A 462 -30.29 8.74 -22.91
CA ASP A 462 -29.46 8.24 -24.00
C ASP A 462 -28.64 6.98 -23.63
N VAL A 463 -28.73 6.53 -22.37
CA VAL A 463 -27.92 5.43 -21.84
C VAL A 463 -28.82 4.35 -21.26
N ARG A 464 -28.62 3.11 -21.67
CA ARG A 464 -29.23 1.93 -21.04
C ARG A 464 -28.65 1.75 -19.66
N ALA A 465 -29.51 1.66 -18.66
CA ALA A 465 -29.10 1.41 -17.29
C ALA A 465 -28.40 0.05 -17.14
N ILE A 466 -28.95 -0.99 -17.78
CA ILE A 466 -28.40 -2.34 -17.72
C ILE A 466 -28.22 -2.88 -19.14
N TYR A 467 -26.99 -3.28 -19.45
CA TYR A 467 -26.60 -3.98 -20.67
C TYR A 467 -25.67 -5.16 -20.37
N GLY A 468 -25.91 -6.30 -21.03
CA GLY A 468 -25.06 -7.49 -20.94
C GLY A 468 -25.32 -8.49 -22.06
N GLU A 469 -24.41 -9.45 -22.22
CA GLU A 469 -24.56 -10.55 -23.17
C GLU A 469 -24.12 -11.89 -22.56
N GLY A 470 -24.80 -12.98 -22.94
CA GLY A 470 -24.39 -14.35 -22.60
C GLY A 470 -24.61 -14.77 -21.14
N GLY A 471 -25.18 -13.91 -20.30
CA GLY A 471 -25.34 -14.16 -18.87
C GLY A 471 -26.19 -15.39 -18.53
N GLN A 472 -25.92 -16.02 -17.38
CA GLN A 472 -26.66 -17.20 -16.91
C GLN A 472 -27.00 -17.06 -15.42
N ASP A 473 -28.21 -17.42 -15.02
CA ASP A 473 -28.65 -17.36 -13.62
C ASP A 473 -28.40 -15.97 -13.00
N LEU A 474 -28.94 -14.93 -13.68
CA LEU A 474 -28.78 -13.54 -13.27
C LEU A 474 -30.09 -12.97 -12.73
N THR A 475 -30.01 -12.34 -11.56
CA THR A 475 -31.15 -11.64 -10.96
C THR A 475 -30.87 -10.15 -10.90
N PHE A 476 -31.80 -9.36 -11.42
CA PHE A 476 -31.78 -7.90 -11.31
C PHE A 476 -32.98 -7.42 -10.51
N THR A 477 -32.73 -6.57 -9.52
CA THR A 477 -33.75 -5.95 -8.67
C THR A 477 -33.44 -4.48 -8.41
N GLY A 478 -34.42 -3.74 -7.87
CA GLY A 478 -34.23 -2.35 -7.46
C GLY A 478 -35.05 -1.38 -8.30
N VAL A 479 -34.68 -0.10 -8.27
CA VAL A 479 -35.44 0.98 -8.89
C VAL A 479 -34.55 1.82 -9.79
N ILE A 480 -34.92 1.92 -11.06
CA ILE A 480 -34.17 2.69 -12.06
C ILE A 480 -35.06 3.82 -12.58
N ARG A 481 -34.55 5.05 -12.45
CA ARG A 481 -35.15 6.27 -12.96
C ARG A 481 -34.48 6.68 -14.26
N THR A 482 -35.22 6.60 -15.36
CA THR A 482 -34.73 6.92 -16.69
C THR A 482 -35.87 7.12 -17.68
N ASP A 483 -35.65 7.99 -18.67
CA ASP A 483 -36.55 8.17 -19.81
C ASP A 483 -36.09 7.37 -21.06
N HIS A 484 -35.06 6.52 -20.92
CA HIS A 484 -34.57 5.69 -22.01
C HIS A 484 -35.64 4.66 -22.44
N PRO A 485 -35.95 4.51 -23.74
CA PRO A 485 -37.06 3.66 -24.21
C PRO A 485 -36.84 2.16 -24.00
N GLU A 486 -35.58 1.72 -23.92
CA GLU A 486 -35.19 0.31 -23.69
C GLU A 486 -34.08 0.24 -22.61
N PRO A 487 -34.38 0.51 -21.34
CA PRO A 487 -33.35 0.76 -20.31
C PRO A 487 -32.61 -0.49 -19.83
N VAL A 488 -33.15 -1.68 -20.10
CA VAL A 488 -32.60 -2.97 -19.68
C VAL A 488 -32.54 -3.90 -20.89
N ILE A 489 -31.34 -4.34 -21.26
CA ILE A 489 -31.10 -5.30 -22.34
C ILE A 489 -30.07 -6.34 -21.91
N ILE A 490 -30.47 -7.61 -21.88
CA ILE A 490 -29.56 -8.75 -21.81
C ILE A 490 -29.75 -9.60 -23.06
N ARG A 491 -28.68 -9.82 -23.84
CA ARG A 491 -28.75 -10.57 -25.11
C ARG A 491 -28.12 -11.95 -24.98
N GLY A 492 -28.84 -12.96 -25.45
CA GLY A 492 -28.40 -14.35 -25.26
C GLY A 492 -28.40 -14.72 -23.77
N GLY A 493 -27.90 -15.93 -23.46
CA GLY A 493 -27.93 -16.43 -22.09
C GLY A 493 -29.20 -17.19 -21.71
N SER A 494 -29.32 -17.54 -20.43
CA SER A 494 -30.47 -18.24 -19.85
C SER A 494 -30.77 -17.75 -18.43
N ASP A 495 -32.00 -17.98 -17.96
CA ASP A 495 -32.37 -17.78 -16.56
C ASP A 495 -32.09 -16.36 -16.03
N ILE A 496 -32.50 -15.37 -16.82
CA ILE A 496 -32.41 -13.94 -16.47
C ILE A 496 -33.72 -13.50 -15.82
N ASP A 497 -33.67 -13.16 -14.53
CA ASP A 497 -34.78 -12.60 -13.77
C ASP A 497 -34.65 -11.09 -13.65
N THR A 498 -35.62 -10.36 -14.21
CA THR A 498 -35.75 -8.89 -14.09
C THR A 498 -37.05 -8.49 -13.41
N SER A 499 -37.80 -9.45 -12.85
CA SER A 499 -39.14 -9.22 -12.29
C SER A 499 -39.14 -8.33 -11.04
N GLY A 500 -37.99 -8.21 -10.38
CA GLY A 500 -37.79 -7.32 -9.23
C GLY A 500 -37.32 -5.90 -9.59
N LEU A 501 -37.22 -5.55 -10.88
CA LEU A 501 -36.88 -4.20 -11.32
C LEU A 501 -38.14 -3.33 -11.48
N GLU A 502 -38.09 -2.13 -10.91
CA GLU A 502 -39.06 -1.06 -11.16
C GLU A 502 -38.41 0.03 -12.02
N ILE A 503 -39.00 0.32 -13.19
CA ILE A 503 -38.56 1.40 -14.07
C ILE A 503 -39.51 2.58 -13.95
N LEU A 504 -38.97 3.73 -13.55
CA LEU A 504 -39.71 4.98 -13.36
C LEU A 504 -39.19 6.06 -14.30
N ALA A 505 -40.07 6.96 -14.75
CA ALA A 505 -39.71 8.07 -15.63
C ALA A 505 -39.06 9.24 -14.86
N GLY A 506 -38.22 10.01 -15.56
CA GLY A 506 -37.58 11.23 -15.06
C GLY A 506 -36.43 11.02 -14.06
N SER A 507 -35.95 12.12 -13.46
CA SER A 507 -35.06 12.12 -12.29
C SER A 507 -35.86 12.44 -11.03
N GLU A 508 -35.39 12.01 -9.85
CA GLU A 508 -36.07 12.34 -8.60
C GLU A 508 -36.02 13.87 -8.37
N GLN A 509 -37.19 14.49 -8.21
CA GLN A 509 -37.27 15.92 -7.91
C GLN A 509 -36.75 16.17 -6.49
N GLY A 510 -35.47 16.49 -6.38
CA GLY A 510 -34.85 17.11 -5.21
C GLY A 510 -34.16 16.14 -4.24
N CYS A 511 -32.84 16.12 -4.32
CA CYS A 511 -31.92 16.09 -3.19
C CYS A 511 -30.66 16.86 -3.58
#